data_AF-A0A1H1KRT5-F1
#
_entry.id   AF-A0A1H1KRT5-F1
#
_cell.length_a   1.000
_cell.length_b   1.000
_cell.length_c   1.000
_cell.angle_alpha   90.00
_cell.angle_beta   90.00
_cell.angle_gamma   90.00
#
_symmetry.space_group_name_H-M   'P 1'
#
loop_
_entity.id
_entity.type
_entity.pdbx_description
1 polymer ?
#
loop_
_entity_poly.entity_id
_entity_poly.type
_entity_poly.pdbx_seq_one_letter_code
_entity_poly.pdbx_strand_id
1 'polypeptide(L)'
;MPWGLRPKFAQLNDDVLFGEVWSREDRLSLRDRSVVTVVALMAQGLTDSSFQYHLMSAKSNGVTRTEIAEILTHAAFYAGWPKAWAAFRMAKEVWANDDAADARAEHQNEMVFPIGAPNDAFAKYFVGQSYLAPLSTEQVGIYNVTFEPGCRNNWHTHHAKSGGDRFSSAWLVEGFTRNGANRHKSCALAM
;
A
#
# COMPACT_ATOMS: atom_id res chain seq x y z
N MET A 1 -18.43 16.24 -15.56
CA MET A 1 -18.96 15.45 -16.70
C MET A 1 -19.74 16.37 -17.65
N PRO A 2 -19.60 16.24 -18.97
CA PRO A 2 -20.04 17.25 -19.94
C PRO A 2 -21.41 17.01 -20.59
N TRP A 3 -22.43 16.54 -19.86
CA TRP A 3 -23.79 16.38 -20.44
C TRP A 3 -24.89 16.68 -19.43
N GLY A 4 -25.63 17.76 -19.67
CA GLY A 4 -26.73 18.32 -18.87
C GLY A 4 -27.99 17.44 -18.74
N LEU A 5 -27.82 16.13 -18.61
CA LEU A 5 -28.89 15.15 -18.45
C LEU A 5 -29.60 15.28 -17.10
N ARG A 6 -28.89 15.75 -16.05
CA ARG A 6 -29.41 15.81 -14.67
C ARG A 6 -28.87 16.99 -13.87
N PRO A 7 -29.11 18.25 -14.30
CA PRO A 7 -28.59 19.43 -13.60
C PRO A 7 -29.09 19.51 -12.15
N LYS A 8 -30.35 19.16 -11.88
CA LYS A 8 -30.88 19.16 -10.52
C LYS A 8 -30.27 18.07 -9.65
N PHE A 9 -29.97 16.90 -10.20
CA PHE A 9 -29.33 15.81 -9.45
C PHE A 9 -27.89 16.18 -9.06
N ALA A 10 -27.13 16.76 -9.99
CA ALA A 10 -25.79 17.26 -9.71
C ALA A 10 -25.83 18.37 -8.63
N GLN A 11 -26.76 19.32 -8.77
CA GLN A 11 -26.96 20.36 -7.75
C GLN A 11 -27.27 19.76 -6.37
N LEU A 12 -28.20 18.80 -6.27
CA LEU A 12 -28.55 18.19 -4.98
C LEU A 12 -27.38 17.39 -4.38
N ASN A 13 -26.58 16.74 -5.23
CA ASN A 13 -25.37 16.05 -4.79
C ASN A 13 -24.34 17.04 -4.23
N ASP A 14 -24.10 18.15 -4.93
CA ASP A 14 -23.04 19.09 -4.57
C ASP A 14 -23.48 20.00 -3.41
N ASP A 15 -24.63 20.65 -3.54
CA ASP A 15 -25.12 21.65 -2.58
C ASP A 15 -25.65 20.97 -1.31
N VAL A 16 -26.51 19.96 -1.44
CA VAL A 16 -27.23 19.39 -0.28
C VAL A 16 -26.46 18.24 0.35
N LEU A 17 -26.08 17.22 -0.43
CA LEU A 17 -25.39 16.07 0.14
C LEU A 17 -24.01 16.48 0.68
N PHE A 18 -23.13 17.02 -0.16
CA PHE A 18 -21.78 17.39 0.28
C PHE A 18 -21.74 18.75 0.99
N GLY A 19 -22.43 19.77 0.46
CA GLY A 19 -22.41 21.12 1.02
C GLY A 19 -23.14 21.27 2.36
N GLU A 20 -24.17 20.46 2.64
CA GLU A 20 -24.94 20.56 3.90
C GLU A 20 -24.85 19.30 4.78
N VAL A 21 -25.08 18.09 4.24
CA VAL A 21 -25.20 16.89 5.09
C VAL A 21 -23.83 16.42 5.59
N TRP A 22 -22.83 16.35 4.71
CA TRP A 22 -21.48 15.93 5.08
C TRP A 22 -20.71 17.02 5.84
N SER A 23 -20.99 18.29 5.61
CA SER A 23 -20.34 19.43 6.28
C SER A 23 -20.78 19.65 7.75
N ARG A 24 -21.84 18.96 8.21
CA ARG A 24 -22.33 19.00 9.60
C ARG A 24 -21.46 18.17 10.55
N GLU A 25 -20.17 18.49 10.59
CA GLU A 25 -19.14 17.81 11.38
C GLU A 25 -19.27 18.06 12.88
N ASP A 26 -19.96 19.14 13.27
CA ASP A 26 -20.27 19.50 14.66
C ASP A 26 -21.26 18.55 15.36
N ARG A 27 -21.84 17.61 14.60
CA ARG A 27 -22.81 16.60 15.09
C ARG A 27 -22.32 15.17 14.92
N LEU A 28 -21.69 14.87 13.79
CA LEU A 28 -21.12 13.56 13.49
C LEU A 28 -19.92 13.77 12.57
N SER A 29 -18.76 13.25 12.97
CA SER A 29 -17.51 13.45 12.27
C SER A 29 -17.56 12.89 10.84
N LEU A 30 -16.74 13.43 9.93
CA LEU A 30 -16.56 12.84 8.59
C LEU A 30 -16.11 11.38 8.65
N ARG A 31 -15.32 11.01 9.67
CA ARG A 31 -14.90 9.63 9.92
C ARG A 31 -16.11 8.72 10.15
N ASP A 32 -16.97 9.08 11.10
CA ASP A 32 -18.12 8.24 11.47
C ASP A 32 -19.19 8.22 10.37
N ARG A 33 -19.36 9.33 9.65
CA ARG A 33 -20.22 9.38 8.46
C ARG A 33 -19.73 8.43 7.37
N SER A 34 -18.43 8.38 7.13
CA SER A 34 -17.83 7.42 6.20
C SER A 34 -18.10 5.98 6.64
N VAL A 35 -17.92 5.66 7.93
CA VAL A 35 -18.22 4.32 8.47
C VAL A 35 -19.68 3.93 8.23
N VAL A 36 -20.63 4.81 8.59
CA VAL A 36 -22.08 4.55 8.40
C VAL A 36 -22.40 4.34 6.92
N THR A 37 -21.82 5.15 6.04
CA THR A 37 -22.06 5.07 4.59
C THR A 37 -21.53 3.76 4.02
N VAL A 38 -20.31 3.36 4.40
CA VAL A 38 -19.73 2.08 3.97
C VAL A 38 -20.60 0.90 4.41
N VAL A 39 -21.01 0.87 5.69
CA VAL A 39 -21.86 -0.22 6.19
C VAL A 39 -23.21 -0.26 5.45
N ALA A 40 -23.82 0.90 5.18
CA ALA A 40 -25.07 0.97 4.44
C ALA A 40 -24.96 0.42 3.01
N LEU A 41 -23.90 0.82 2.28
CA LEU A 41 -23.65 0.35 0.91
C LEU A 41 -23.33 -1.16 0.87
N MET A 42 -22.50 -1.64 1.80
CA MET A 42 -22.22 -3.07 1.96
C MET A 42 -23.53 -3.83 2.23
N ALA A 43 -24.39 -3.34 3.13
CA ALA A 43 -25.64 -4.00 3.48
C ALA A 43 -26.61 -4.10 2.29
N GLN A 44 -26.57 -3.13 1.37
CA GLN A 44 -27.31 -3.18 0.10
C GLN A 44 -26.69 -4.14 -0.93
N GLY A 45 -25.45 -4.60 -0.71
CA GLY A 45 -24.71 -5.45 -1.65
C GLY A 45 -24.10 -4.67 -2.82
N LEU A 46 -23.93 -3.35 -2.67
CA LEU A 46 -23.31 -2.52 -3.69
C LEU A 46 -21.80 -2.68 -3.63
N THR A 47 -21.21 -3.25 -4.69
CA THR A 47 -19.76 -3.46 -4.83
C THR A 47 -19.28 -2.94 -6.18
N ASP A 48 -19.50 -1.66 -6.43
CA ASP A 48 -19.08 -0.94 -7.63
C ASP A 48 -18.19 0.28 -7.27
N SER A 49 -17.89 1.12 -8.26
CA SER A 49 -17.07 2.32 -8.07
C SER A 49 -17.57 3.27 -6.97
N SER A 50 -18.88 3.29 -6.70
CA SER A 50 -19.45 4.10 -5.62
C SER A 50 -18.99 3.59 -4.25
N PHE A 51 -19.02 2.27 -4.05
CA PHE A 51 -18.54 1.66 -2.83
C PHE A 51 -17.03 1.87 -2.65
N GLN A 52 -16.26 1.74 -3.73
CA GLN A 52 -14.82 2.02 -3.72
C GLN A 52 -14.54 3.48 -3.30
N TYR A 53 -15.28 4.45 -3.84
CA TYR A 53 -15.15 5.86 -3.48
C TYR A 53 -15.36 6.10 -1.98
N HIS A 54 -16.38 5.48 -1.38
CA HIS A 54 -16.65 5.62 0.05
C HIS A 54 -15.65 4.88 0.94
N LEU A 55 -15.06 3.77 0.49
CA LEU A 55 -13.92 3.15 1.17
C LEU A 55 -12.69 4.07 1.15
N MET A 56 -12.37 4.69 0.02
CA MET A 56 -11.27 5.67 -0.08
C MET A 56 -11.53 6.90 0.79
N SER A 57 -12.77 7.38 0.83
CA SER A 57 -13.19 8.50 1.69
C SER A 57 -13.12 8.14 3.18
N ALA A 58 -13.46 6.89 3.54
CA ALA A 58 -13.29 6.40 4.91
C ALA A 58 -11.81 6.42 5.32
N LYS A 59 -10.93 5.92 4.44
CA LYS A 59 -9.48 5.96 4.63
C LYS A 59 -8.95 7.39 4.80
N SER A 60 -9.31 8.32 3.90
CA SER A 60 -8.87 9.72 3.99
C SER A 60 -9.36 10.42 5.25
N ASN A 61 -10.52 10.01 5.77
CA ASN A 61 -11.10 10.54 7.01
C ASN A 61 -10.59 9.82 8.27
N GLY A 62 -9.55 8.99 8.15
CA GLY A 62 -8.83 8.40 9.28
C GLY A 62 -9.36 7.05 9.76
N VAL A 63 -10.21 6.36 8.99
CA VAL A 63 -10.53 4.95 9.28
C VAL A 63 -9.32 4.09 8.95
N THR A 64 -8.81 3.38 9.95
CA THR A 64 -7.64 2.51 9.81
C THR A 64 -8.00 1.17 9.17
N ARG A 65 -6.98 0.45 8.70
CA ARG A 65 -7.11 -0.92 8.19
C ARG A 65 -7.77 -1.86 9.20
N THR A 66 -7.35 -1.79 10.46
CA THR A 66 -7.88 -2.63 11.53
C THR A 66 -9.35 -2.32 11.78
N GLU A 67 -9.70 -1.04 11.87
CA GLU A 67 -11.08 -0.63 12.10
C GLU A 67 -12.00 -1.05 10.95
N ILE A 68 -11.60 -0.85 9.69
CA ILE A 68 -12.45 -1.25 8.56
C ILE A 68 -12.62 -2.78 8.52
N ALA A 69 -11.58 -3.54 8.87
CA ALA A 69 -11.68 -5.00 8.96
C ALA A 69 -12.68 -5.45 10.03
N GLU A 70 -12.63 -4.83 11.23
CA GLU A 70 -13.57 -5.11 12.32
C GLU A 70 -15.00 -4.66 11.99
N ILE A 71 -15.17 -3.49 11.36
CA ILE A 71 -16.47 -2.97 10.92
C ILE A 71 -17.13 -3.93 9.94
N LEU A 72 -16.42 -4.38 8.90
CA LEU A 72 -16.96 -5.29 7.89
C LEU A 72 -17.23 -6.68 8.48
N THR A 73 -16.35 -7.17 9.37
CA THR A 73 -16.55 -8.42 10.10
C THR A 73 -17.81 -8.37 10.95
N HIS A 74 -17.98 -7.29 11.73
CA HIS A 74 -19.14 -7.09 12.58
C HIS A 74 -20.42 -6.96 11.77
N ALA A 75 -20.39 -6.13 10.71
CA ALA A 75 -21.54 -5.93 9.83
C ALA A 75 -21.99 -7.22 9.14
N ALA A 76 -21.10 -8.18 8.92
CA ALA A 76 -21.44 -9.43 8.27
C ALA A 76 -22.44 -10.29 9.06
N PHE A 77 -22.44 -10.21 10.39
CA PHE A 77 -23.43 -10.90 11.22
C PHE A 77 -24.85 -10.38 10.98
N TYR A 78 -24.97 -9.12 10.55
CA TYR A 78 -26.25 -8.44 10.31
C TYR A 78 -26.63 -8.36 8.83
N ALA A 79 -25.65 -8.28 7.94
CA ALA A 79 -25.84 -8.07 6.50
C ALA A 79 -25.57 -9.33 5.64
N GLY A 80 -24.93 -10.35 6.21
CA GLY A 80 -24.63 -11.64 5.59
C GLY A 80 -23.19 -11.76 5.07
N TRP A 81 -22.62 -12.96 5.20
CA TRP A 81 -21.24 -13.26 4.79
C TRP A 81 -20.90 -12.93 3.32
N PRO A 82 -21.75 -13.26 2.32
CA PRO A 82 -21.40 -13.00 0.92
C PRO A 82 -21.11 -11.52 0.63
N LYS A 83 -21.86 -10.61 1.26
CA LYS A 83 -21.68 -9.16 1.09
C LYS A 83 -20.39 -8.68 1.74
N ALA A 84 -20.06 -9.22 2.92
CA ALA A 84 -18.82 -8.90 3.60
C ALA A 84 -17.60 -9.36 2.79
N TRP A 85 -17.62 -10.57 2.24
CA TRP A 85 -16.54 -11.06 1.37
C TRP A 85 -16.34 -10.17 0.14
N ALA A 86 -17.43 -9.70 -0.46
CA ALA A 86 -17.34 -8.77 -1.57
C ALA A 86 -16.73 -7.42 -1.14
N ALA A 87 -17.14 -6.90 0.02
CA ALA A 87 -16.57 -5.68 0.58
C ALA A 87 -15.08 -5.82 0.94
N PHE A 88 -14.67 -6.93 1.53
CA PHE A 88 -13.28 -7.21 1.90
C PHE A 88 -12.34 -7.21 0.71
N ARG A 89 -12.76 -7.75 -0.44
CA ARG A 89 -11.95 -7.71 -1.66
C ARG A 89 -11.63 -6.28 -2.08
N MET A 90 -12.63 -5.40 -2.06
CA MET A 90 -12.45 -3.99 -2.41
C MET A 90 -11.66 -3.21 -1.35
N ALA A 91 -11.93 -3.47 -0.05
CA ALA A 91 -11.16 -2.86 1.03
C ALA A 91 -9.67 -3.25 0.96
N LYS A 92 -9.36 -4.50 0.62
CA LYS A 92 -7.97 -4.93 0.43
C LYS A 92 -7.25 -4.09 -0.62
N GLU A 93 -7.92 -3.75 -1.73
CA GLU A 93 -7.31 -2.91 -2.78
C GLU A 93 -7.07 -1.48 -2.29
N VAL A 94 -8.01 -0.89 -1.55
CA VAL A 94 -7.89 0.50 -1.04
C VAL A 94 -6.79 0.64 0.03
N TRP A 95 -6.56 -0.40 0.83
CA TRP A 95 -5.52 -0.41 1.88
C TRP A 95 -4.21 -1.09 1.47
N ALA A 96 -4.07 -1.56 0.22
CA ALA A 96 -2.89 -2.32 -0.22
C ALA A 96 -1.53 -1.62 0.01
N ASN A 97 -1.49 -0.29 -0.15
CA ASN A 97 -0.25 0.49 0.07
C ASN A 97 0.16 0.57 1.54
N ASP A 98 -0.81 0.49 2.46
CA ASP A 98 -0.52 0.54 3.90
C ASP A 98 0.11 -0.79 4.34
N ASP A 99 -0.35 -1.92 3.77
CA ASP A 99 0.25 -3.24 4.00
C ASP A 99 1.74 -3.26 3.62
N ALA A 100 2.10 -2.62 2.50
CA ALA A 100 3.48 -2.52 2.05
C ALA A 100 4.32 -1.61 2.97
N ALA A 101 3.75 -0.48 3.39
CA ALA A 101 4.41 0.46 4.31
C ALA A 101 4.64 -0.16 5.69
N ASP A 102 3.64 -0.84 6.25
CA ASP A 102 3.71 -1.55 7.52
C ASP A 102 4.76 -2.65 7.46
N ALA A 103 4.72 -3.50 6.43
CA ALA A 103 5.70 -4.57 6.25
C ALA A 103 7.15 -4.04 6.10
N ARG A 104 7.34 -2.86 5.51
CA ARG A 104 8.65 -2.21 5.41
C ARG A 104 9.11 -1.68 6.77
N ALA A 105 8.20 -1.06 7.53
CA ALA A 105 8.49 -0.54 8.87
C ALA A 105 8.81 -1.67 9.86
N GLU A 106 8.07 -2.77 9.81
CA GLU A 106 8.38 -3.99 10.58
C GLU A 106 9.77 -4.53 10.24
N HIS A 107 10.10 -4.63 8.95
CA HIS A 107 11.43 -5.07 8.50
C HIS A 107 12.55 -4.13 8.97
N GLN A 108 12.33 -2.81 8.94
CA GLN A 108 13.28 -1.84 9.47
C GLN A 108 13.59 -2.08 10.96
N ASN A 109 12.59 -2.46 11.75
CA ASN A 109 12.76 -2.72 13.18
C ASN A 109 13.52 -4.04 13.46
N GLU A 110 13.50 -5.00 12.54
CA GLU A 110 14.24 -6.27 12.65
C GLU A 110 15.72 -6.14 12.23
N MET A 111 16.11 -5.09 11.51
CA MET A 111 17.42 -4.96 10.86
C MET A 111 18.34 -3.93 11.53
N VAL A 112 19.64 -4.22 11.56
CA VAL A 112 20.67 -3.31 12.08
C VAL A 112 21.00 -2.17 11.10
N PHE A 113 20.79 -2.38 9.81
CA PHE A 113 21.06 -1.39 8.77
C PHE A 113 19.77 -0.67 8.34
N PRO A 114 19.81 0.65 8.08
CA PRO A 114 18.65 1.41 7.65
C PRO A 114 18.19 1.03 6.23
N ILE A 115 16.88 1.11 5.99
CA ILE A 115 16.25 1.11 4.68
C ILE A 115 16.30 2.55 4.16
N GLY A 116 16.85 2.74 2.96
CA GLY A 116 17.06 4.06 2.39
C GLY A 116 15.96 4.52 1.45
N ALA A 117 16.28 5.51 0.60
CA ALA A 117 15.35 6.02 -0.39
C ALA A 117 15.09 5.00 -1.51
N PRO A 118 13.98 5.14 -2.27
CA PRO A 118 13.74 4.35 -3.47
C PRO A 118 14.96 4.32 -4.40
N ASN A 119 15.35 3.14 -4.83
CA ASN A 119 16.54 2.89 -5.65
C ASN A 119 16.25 3.10 -7.15
N ASP A 120 15.58 4.21 -7.47
CA ASP A 120 14.98 4.44 -8.79
C ASP A 120 16.03 4.57 -9.91
N ALA A 121 17.22 5.09 -9.56
CA ALA A 121 18.35 5.20 -10.48
C ALA A 121 18.79 3.83 -11.05
N PHE A 122 18.52 2.75 -10.32
CA PHE A 122 18.87 1.38 -10.70
C PHE A 122 17.64 0.51 -11.00
N ALA A 123 16.43 1.09 -11.06
CA ALA A 123 15.18 0.36 -11.28
C ALA A 123 15.20 -0.54 -12.52
N LYS A 124 15.93 -0.17 -13.58
CA LYS A 124 16.10 -1.01 -14.79
C LYS A 124 16.73 -2.39 -14.52
N TYR A 125 17.46 -2.54 -13.41
CA TYR A 125 18.09 -3.79 -12.99
C TYR A 125 17.22 -4.61 -12.04
N PHE A 126 16.00 -4.18 -11.76
CA PHE A 126 15.10 -4.87 -10.86
C PHE A 126 13.71 -5.01 -11.47
N VAL A 127 13.00 -6.06 -11.11
CA VAL A 127 11.55 -6.16 -11.28
C VAL A 127 10.95 -6.07 -9.89
N GLY A 128 10.18 -5.01 -9.61
CA GLY A 128 9.72 -4.66 -8.27
C GLY A 128 10.50 -3.48 -7.67
N GLN A 129 10.15 -3.09 -6.44
CA GLN A 129 10.76 -1.95 -5.78
C GLN A 129 11.97 -2.37 -4.93
N SER A 130 13.03 -1.57 -5.00
CA SER A 130 14.17 -1.66 -4.09
C SER A 130 14.50 -0.29 -3.48
N TYR A 131 15.28 -0.31 -2.41
CA TYR A 131 15.68 0.85 -1.61
C TYR A 131 17.19 0.81 -1.36
N LEU A 132 17.83 1.98 -1.29
CA LEU A 132 19.28 2.11 -1.15
C LEU A 132 19.63 3.07 -0.01
N ALA A 133 20.35 2.58 1.00
CA ALA A 133 20.90 3.40 2.09
C ALA A 133 22.44 3.39 2.06
N PRO A 134 23.11 4.56 2.01
CA PRO A 134 24.56 4.62 2.19
C PRO A 134 24.94 4.29 3.63
N LEU A 135 25.89 3.38 3.82
CA LEU A 135 26.49 3.02 5.11
C LEU A 135 27.89 3.63 5.26
N SER A 136 28.66 3.71 4.18
CA SER A 136 29.96 4.40 4.13
C SER A 136 30.25 4.89 2.71
N THR A 137 30.83 6.08 2.58
CA THR A 137 31.17 6.70 1.28
C THR A 137 32.62 7.18 1.18
N GLU A 138 33.43 7.03 2.24
CA GLU A 138 34.76 7.67 2.34
C GLU A 138 35.91 6.88 1.69
N GLN A 139 35.77 5.57 1.47
CA GLN A 139 36.81 4.73 0.85
C GLN A 139 36.23 3.79 -0.20
N VAL A 140 35.37 2.87 0.24
CA VAL A 140 34.56 1.98 -0.60
C VAL A 140 33.12 2.33 -0.32
N GLY A 141 32.32 2.50 -1.36
CA GLY A 141 30.91 2.79 -1.21
C GLY A 141 30.19 1.56 -0.67
N ILE A 142 29.85 1.56 0.61
CA ILE A 142 29.07 0.46 1.23
C ILE A 142 27.63 0.94 1.33
N TYR A 143 26.72 0.15 0.78
CA TYR A 143 25.30 0.45 0.77
C TYR A 143 24.48 -0.75 1.26
N ASN A 144 23.41 -0.49 2.01
CA ASN A 144 22.36 -1.46 2.26
C ASN A 144 21.33 -1.36 1.13
N VAL A 145 21.09 -2.47 0.43
CA VAL A 145 20.04 -2.59 -0.58
C VAL A 145 18.91 -3.43 -0.01
N THR A 146 17.72 -2.85 0.11
CA THR A 146 16.51 -3.54 0.59
C THR A 146 15.54 -3.77 -0.55
N PHE A 147 14.93 -4.95 -0.60
CA PHE A 147 14.01 -5.38 -1.65
C PHE A 147 12.62 -5.61 -1.08
N GLU A 148 11.59 -5.13 -1.77
CA GLU A 148 10.21 -5.52 -1.48
C GLU A 148 9.99 -7.02 -1.75
N PRO A 149 9.06 -7.67 -1.04
CA PRO A 149 8.74 -9.06 -1.29
C PRO A 149 8.40 -9.30 -2.76
N GLY A 150 9.02 -10.31 -3.37
CA GLY A 150 8.83 -10.63 -4.78
C GLY A 150 9.68 -9.80 -5.76
N CYS A 151 10.45 -8.82 -5.28
CA CYS A 151 11.40 -8.11 -6.12
C CYS A 151 12.48 -9.07 -6.65
N ARG A 152 12.77 -9.01 -7.94
CA ARG A 152 13.79 -9.82 -8.62
C ARG A 152 14.91 -8.92 -9.12
N ASN A 153 16.16 -9.37 -8.99
CA ASN A 153 17.29 -8.73 -9.65
C ASN A 153 17.43 -9.26 -11.09
N ASN A 154 17.55 -8.34 -12.04
CA ASN A 154 17.93 -8.64 -13.41
C ASN A 154 19.46 -8.56 -13.44
N TRP A 155 20.10 -9.73 -13.50
CA TRP A 155 21.54 -9.93 -13.44
C TRP A 155 22.36 -8.84 -14.15
N HIS A 156 23.40 -8.31 -13.51
CA HIS A 156 24.48 -7.62 -14.23
C HIS A 156 25.84 -8.00 -13.67
N THR A 157 26.80 -8.16 -14.59
CA THR A 157 28.19 -8.52 -14.29
C THR A 157 29.00 -7.23 -14.20
N HIS A 158 29.74 -7.03 -13.11
CA HIS A 158 30.74 -5.97 -13.03
C HIS A 158 31.99 -6.41 -13.81
N HIS A 159 32.25 -5.76 -14.95
CA HIS A 159 33.50 -5.91 -15.69
C HIS A 159 34.51 -4.89 -15.16
N ALA A 160 35.58 -5.36 -14.52
CA ALA A 160 36.69 -4.50 -14.13
C ALA A 160 37.34 -3.88 -15.37
N LYS A 161 37.57 -2.56 -15.37
CA LYS A 161 38.24 -1.86 -16.48
C LYS A 161 39.75 -2.11 -16.51
N SER A 162 40.38 -2.50 -15.39
CA SER A 162 41.78 -2.96 -15.34
C SER A 162 42.15 -3.55 -13.97
N GLY A 163 42.76 -4.75 -13.96
CA GLY A 163 43.65 -5.19 -12.88
C GLY A 163 43.06 -5.62 -11.53
N GLY A 164 41.78 -5.96 -11.44
CA GLY A 164 41.16 -6.47 -10.20
C GLY A 164 40.37 -7.75 -10.43
N ASP A 165 40.49 -8.69 -9.50
CA ASP A 165 39.87 -10.01 -9.51
C ASP A 165 38.34 -9.89 -9.62
N ARG A 166 37.71 -10.83 -10.35
CA ARG A 166 36.26 -10.87 -10.53
C ARG A 166 35.59 -11.08 -9.17
N PHE A 167 35.06 -10.03 -8.56
CA PHE A 167 34.08 -10.18 -7.49
C PHE A 167 32.73 -10.52 -8.11
N SER A 168 32.45 -11.81 -8.30
CA SER A 168 31.10 -12.30 -8.57
C SER A 168 30.33 -12.36 -7.25
N SER A 169 29.74 -11.26 -6.82
CA SER A 169 28.70 -11.31 -5.79
C SER A 169 27.40 -11.78 -6.45
N ALA A 170 27.31 -13.09 -6.71
CA ALA A 170 26.08 -13.75 -7.14
C ALA A 170 25.18 -13.92 -5.91
N TRP A 171 24.35 -12.93 -5.60
CA TRP A 171 23.26 -13.14 -4.65
C TRP A 171 22.05 -13.67 -5.42
N LEU A 172 21.86 -14.98 -5.35
CA LEU A 172 20.60 -15.63 -5.70
C LEU A 172 19.55 -15.14 -4.69
N VAL A 173 18.72 -14.16 -5.06
CA VAL A 173 17.54 -13.78 -4.27
C VAL A 173 16.46 -14.84 -4.51
N GLU A 174 16.73 -16.10 -4.19
CA GLU A 174 15.68 -17.10 -4.04
C GLU A 174 14.96 -16.85 -2.73
N GLY A 175 13.66 -16.59 -2.80
CA GLY A 175 12.76 -16.42 -1.67
C GLY A 175 12.81 -17.62 -0.73
N PHE A 176 13.72 -17.62 0.25
CA PHE A 176 13.58 -18.47 1.43
C PHE A 176 12.35 -18.00 2.20
N THR A 177 11.22 -18.63 1.90
CA THR A 177 10.02 -18.60 2.72
C THR A 177 10.32 -19.38 4.00
N ARG A 178 10.63 -18.68 5.09
CA ARG A 178 10.39 -19.25 6.42
C ARG A 178 8.97 -18.84 6.80
N ASN A 179 8.05 -19.79 6.79
CA ASN A 179 6.62 -19.67 7.18
C ASN A 179 5.65 -19.03 6.16
N GLY A 180 5.87 -19.17 4.86
CA GLY A 180 4.83 -18.87 3.84
C GLY A 180 4.45 -17.39 3.67
N ALA A 181 5.09 -16.47 4.39
CA ALA A 181 4.92 -15.03 4.22
C ALA A 181 6.02 -14.46 3.31
N ASN A 182 5.61 -13.72 2.28
CA ASN A 182 6.51 -12.96 1.41
C ASN A 182 7.11 -11.79 2.23
N ARG A 183 8.39 -11.88 2.63
CA ARG A 183 9.07 -10.84 3.44
C ARG A 183 10.09 -10.03 2.63
N HIS A 184 10.35 -8.81 3.11
CA HIS A 184 11.44 -7.96 2.63
C HIS A 184 12.80 -8.63 2.87
N LYS A 185 13.80 -8.28 2.05
CA LYS A 185 15.19 -8.79 2.18
C LYS A 185 16.17 -7.64 2.09
N SER A 186 17.34 -7.78 2.71
CA SER A 186 18.40 -6.78 2.62
C SER A 186 19.78 -7.40 2.46
N CYS A 187 20.65 -6.75 1.71
CA CYS A 187 22.03 -7.18 1.46
C CYS A 187 22.96 -5.97 1.45
N ALA A 188 24.19 -6.14 1.95
CA ALA A 188 25.23 -5.13 1.83
C ALA A 188 25.92 -5.26 0.47
N LEU A 189 25.91 -4.17 -0.30
CA LEU A 189 26.62 -4.06 -1.57
C LEU A 189 27.79 -3.10 -1.41
N ALA A 190 29.00 -3.58 -1.71
CA ALA A 190 30.17 -2.73 -1.88
C ALA A 190 30.28 -2.36 -3.37
N MET A 191 30.24 -1.07 -3.68
CA MET A 191 30.44 -0.50 -5.02
C MET A 191 31.74 0.28 -5.08
#